data_AF-A0A094WIH0-F1
#
_entry.id   AF-A0A094WIH0-F1
#
_cell.length_a   1.000
_cell.length_b   1.000
_cell.length_c   1.000
_cell.angle_alpha   90.00
_cell.angle_beta   90.00
_cell.angle_gamma   90.00
#
_symmetry.space_group_name_H-M   'P 1'
#
loop_
_entity.id
_entity.type
_entity.pdbx_description
1 polymer ?
#
loop_
_entity_poly.entity_id
_entity_poly.type
_entity_poly.pdbx_seq_one_letter_code
_entity_poly.pdbx_strand_id
1 'polypeptide(L)'
;MLALIYFLSVEFEAKYLLPVFSQGWEPLKDIIFPTGISFPYGELVVFLVLLPIIAEKEKLVKVVWIPIVIAGLIVMITMELIIGLLHAPFANTFYFPFVKALELVTYLGIVEHLEIFTYLLLIGGGLIKITVFLYAAQVVLTQLFKVKQKSWHVLILMVVVYLLSLYRSENVAEHLYVGLKLVPYYLHIPLQFIVPLILAVVIFLKTRMRNA
;
A
#
# COMPACT_ATOMS: atom_id res chain seq x y z
N MET A 1 20.18 5.97 0.70
CA MET A 1 21.26 6.39 -0.22
C MET A 1 20.72 7.26 -1.34
N LEU A 2 19.82 6.77 -2.21
CA LEU A 2 19.19 7.59 -3.27
C LEU A 2 18.54 8.86 -2.70
N ALA A 3 17.60 8.74 -1.74
CA ALA A 3 16.95 9.89 -1.10
C ALA A 3 17.92 10.99 -0.62
N LEU A 4 19.07 10.60 -0.04
CA LEU A 4 20.07 11.53 0.47
C LEU A 4 20.77 12.31 -0.67
N ILE A 5 21.06 11.63 -1.79
CA ILE A 5 21.64 12.25 -2.99
C ILE A 5 20.67 13.31 -3.55
N TYR A 6 19.36 13.03 -3.54
CA TYR A 6 18.34 13.96 -4.03
C TYR A 6 18.17 15.19 -3.14
N PHE A 7 18.17 15.03 -1.81
CA PHE A 7 18.12 16.19 -0.90
C PHE A 7 19.35 17.12 -1.02
N LEU A 8 20.48 16.57 -1.44
CA LEU A 8 21.72 17.32 -1.62
C LEU A 8 21.91 17.81 -3.06
N SER A 9 20.96 17.53 -3.96
CA SER A 9 20.98 18.00 -5.34
C SER A 9 20.73 19.51 -5.40
N VAL A 10 21.27 20.17 -6.42
CA VAL A 10 21.16 21.63 -6.60
C VAL A 10 19.71 22.02 -6.95
N GLU A 11 18.96 21.09 -7.53
CA GLU A 11 17.59 21.22 -7.98
C GLU A 11 16.59 21.15 -6.83
N PHE A 12 16.99 20.60 -5.68
CA PHE A 12 16.13 20.53 -4.52
C PHE A 12 15.96 21.91 -3.89
N GLU A 13 14.75 22.44 -3.94
CA GLU A 13 14.43 23.74 -3.38
C GLU A 13 13.53 23.59 -2.15
N ALA A 14 14.14 23.68 -0.96
CA ALA A 14 13.43 23.56 0.32
C ALA A 14 12.27 24.58 0.48
N LYS A 15 12.33 25.72 -0.22
CA LYS A 15 11.25 26.72 -0.22
C LYS A 15 9.94 26.18 -0.79
N TYR A 16 9.97 25.17 -1.66
CA TYR A 16 8.75 24.53 -2.21
C TYR A 16 7.99 23.71 -1.17
N LEU A 17 8.61 23.36 -0.04
CA LEU A 17 7.93 22.73 1.09
C LEU A 17 7.12 23.74 1.93
N LEU A 18 7.31 25.04 1.70
CA LEU A 18 6.69 26.10 2.46
C LEU A 18 5.71 26.93 1.60
N PRO A 19 4.67 27.52 2.20
CA PRO A 19 4.25 27.33 3.59
C PRO A 19 3.51 26.00 3.79
N VAL A 20 3.80 25.32 4.90
CA VAL A 20 3.05 24.12 5.31
C VAL A 20 1.63 24.55 5.68
N PHE A 21 0.62 23.75 5.29
CA PHE A 21 -0.80 24.04 5.54
C PHE A 21 -1.32 25.35 4.92
N SER A 22 -0.79 25.74 3.76
CA SER A 22 -1.24 26.94 3.02
C SER A 22 -2.75 26.96 2.72
N GLN A 23 -3.37 25.78 2.58
CA GLN A 23 -4.79 25.59 2.32
C GLN A 23 -5.62 25.31 3.59
N GLY A 24 -5.03 25.45 4.77
CA GLY A 24 -5.68 25.15 6.06
C GLY A 24 -5.86 23.66 6.34
N TRP A 25 -6.67 23.35 7.36
CA TRP A 25 -6.90 21.98 7.85
C TRP A 25 -8.02 21.23 7.11
N GLU A 26 -8.86 21.95 6.37
CA GLU A 26 -10.04 21.37 5.71
C GLU A 26 -9.65 20.30 4.67
N PRO A 27 -8.69 20.53 3.76
CA PRO A 27 -8.32 19.53 2.75
C PRO A 27 -7.69 18.25 3.32
N LEU A 28 -7.16 18.30 4.54
CA LEU A 28 -6.56 17.12 5.18
C LEU A 28 -7.58 16.02 5.40
N LYS A 29 -8.85 16.36 5.64
CA LYS A 29 -9.89 15.35 5.85
C LYS A 29 -10.06 14.49 4.60
N ASP A 30 -10.06 15.10 3.43
CA ASP A 30 -10.25 14.40 2.15
C ASP A 30 -9.02 13.60 1.72
N ILE A 31 -7.82 14.03 2.16
CA ILE A 31 -6.58 13.29 1.94
C ILE A 31 -6.50 12.07 2.86
N ILE A 32 -6.83 12.26 4.15
CA ILE A 32 -6.76 11.19 5.16
C ILE A 32 -7.89 10.18 4.94
N PHE A 33 -9.12 10.66 4.74
CA PHE A 33 -10.31 9.82 4.72
C PHE A 33 -10.95 9.71 3.33
N PRO A 34 -11.27 8.49 2.89
CA PRO A 34 -10.84 7.21 3.46
C PRO A 34 -9.50 6.76 2.88
N THR A 35 -9.02 7.34 1.77
CA THR A 35 -7.91 6.77 1.00
C THR A 35 -6.60 6.76 1.80
N GLY A 36 -6.24 7.84 2.50
CA GLY A 36 -4.99 7.90 3.27
C GLY A 36 -4.87 6.88 4.41
N ILE A 37 -5.99 6.52 5.05
CA ILE A 37 -6.01 5.48 6.11
C ILE A 37 -6.10 4.05 5.58
N SER A 38 -6.45 3.88 4.30
CA SER A 38 -6.75 2.57 3.70
C SER A 38 -5.77 2.15 2.61
N PHE A 39 -5.10 3.07 1.93
CA PHE A 39 -4.02 2.73 1.00
C PHE A 39 -2.74 3.46 1.41
N PRO A 40 -1.59 2.77 1.50
CA PRO A 40 -1.37 1.34 1.20
C PRO A 40 -1.73 0.38 2.36
N TYR A 41 -2.13 0.90 3.52
CA TYR A 41 -2.22 0.11 4.76
C TYR A 41 -3.32 -0.95 4.80
N GLY A 42 -4.36 -0.84 3.97
CA GLY A 42 -5.44 -1.81 3.87
C GLY A 42 -5.00 -3.14 3.25
N GLU A 43 -3.86 -3.15 2.57
CA GLU A 43 -3.23 -4.38 2.11
C GLU A 43 -2.72 -5.24 3.27
N LEU A 44 -2.56 -4.66 4.47
CA LEU A 44 -2.15 -5.38 5.66
C LEU A 44 -3.14 -6.46 6.10
N VAL A 45 -4.38 -6.44 5.57
CA VAL A 45 -5.38 -7.49 5.80
C VAL A 45 -4.83 -8.89 5.50
N VAL A 46 -3.92 -9.02 4.53
CA VAL A 46 -3.30 -10.31 4.19
C VAL A 46 -2.50 -10.91 5.36
N PHE A 47 -1.91 -10.05 6.21
CA PHE A 47 -1.14 -10.47 7.37
C PHE A 47 -1.99 -11.02 8.51
N LEU A 48 -3.32 -10.84 8.48
CA LEU A 48 -4.22 -11.57 9.39
C LEU A 48 -4.16 -13.09 9.18
N VAL A 49 -3.83 -13.52 7.96
CA VAL A 49 -3.65 -14.93 7.62
C VAL A 49 -2.22 -15.37 7.91
N LEU A 50 -1.23 -14.53 7.60
CA LEU A 50 0.18 -14.91 7.65
C LEU A 50 0.78 -14.86 9.06
N LEU A 51 0.49 -13.81 9.84
CA LEU A 51 1.09 -13.64 11.17
C LEU A 51 0.84 -14.82 12.12
N PRO A 52 -0.36 -15.42 12.18
CA PRO A 52 -0.57 -16.62 13.00
C PRO A 52 0.30 -17.83 12.63
N ILE A 53 0.84 -17.86 11.40
CA ILE A 53 1.66 -18.96 10.87
C ILE A 53 3.14 -18.75 11.22
N ILE A 54 3.61 -17.50 11.16
CA ILE A 54 5.04 -17.18 11.16
C ILE A 54 5.55 -16.50 12.44
N ALA A 55 4.67 -15.87 13.23
CA ALA A 55 5.09 -15.02 14.33
C ALA A 55 4.95 -15.71 15.70
N GLU A 56 6.02 -15.69 16.48
CA GLU A 56 5.96 -15.94 17.92
C GLU A 56 5.08 -14.87 18.58
N LYS A 57 4.08 -15.29 19.36
CA LYS A 57 3.11 -14.38 20.00
C LYS A 57 3.77 -13.26 20.80
N GLU A 58 4.92 -13.55 21.42
CA GLU A 58 5.68 -12.63 22.28
C GLU A 58 6.33 -11.47 21.52
N LYS A 59 6.67 -11.66 20.23
CA LYS A 59 7.34 -10.64 19.39
C LYS A 59 6.40 -9.94 18.42
N LEU A 60 5.13 -10.36 18.37
CA LEU A 60 4.15 -9.96 17.36
C LEU A 60 4.02 -8.42 17.22
N VAL A 61 3.99 -7.70 18.34
CA VAL A 61 3.86 -6.23 18.35
C VAL A 61 5.02 -5.57 17.59
N LYS A 62 6.27 -5.98 17.88
CA LYS A 62 7.45 -5.40 17.22
C LYS A 62 7.53 -5.75 15.74
N VAL A 63 7.21 -7.00 15.41
CA VAL A 63 7.21 -7.52 14.04
C VAL A 63 6.20 -6.77 13.16
N VAL A 64 5.09 -6.28 13.72
CA VAL A 64 4.05 -5.55 13.00
C VAL A 64 4.35 -4.05 12.93
N TRP A 65 4.66 -3.40 14.06
CA TRP A 65 4.76 -1.94 14.09
C TRP A 65 6.00 -1.37 13.44
N ILE A 66 7.15 -2.07 13.54
CA ILE A 66 8.41 -1.57 12.97
C ILE A 66 8.30 -1.39 11.44
N PRO A 67 7.86 -2.38 10.65
CA PRO A 67 7.69 -2.20 9.21
C PRO A 67 6.67 -1.12 8.83
N ILE A 68 5.57 -1.00 9.59
CA ILE A 68 4.52 0.02 9.32
C ILE A 68 5.09 1.43 9.48
N VAL A 69 5.81 1.69 10.58
CA VAL A 69 6.42 3.00 10.83
C VAL A 69 7.49 3.30 9.80
N ILE A 70 8.36 2.33 9.48
CA ILE A 70 9.40 2.50 8.45
C ILE A 70 8.76 2.82 7.09
N ALA A 71 7.71 2.09 6.69
CA ALA A 71 7.01 2.34 5.43
C ALA A 71 6.38 3.74 5.39
N GLY A 72 5.76 4.18 6.49
CA GLY A 72 5.21 5.54 6.60
C GLY A 72 6.28 6.63 6.47
N LEU A 73 7.43 6.44 7.12
CA LEU A 73 8.56 7.37 7.01
C LEU A 73 9.13 7.42 5.59
N ILE A 74 9.24 6.26 4.92
CA ILE A 74 9.68 6.21 3.51
C ILE A 74 8.72 7.00 2.63
N VAL A 75 7.40 6.79 2.76
CA VAL A 75 6.40 7.53 1.97
C VAL A 75 6.50 9.03 2.23
N MET A 76 6.61 9.44 3.50
CA MET A 76 6.73 10.85 3.88
C MET A 76 7.96 11.51 3.24
N ILE A 77 9.14 10.89 3.42
CA ILE A 77 10.40 11.38 2.86
C ILE A 77 10.33 11.44 1.33
N THR A 78 9.73 10.43 0.69
CA THR A 78 9.56 10.42 -0.77
C THR A 78 8.65 11.55 -1.24
N MET A 79 7.58 11.87 -0.52
CA MET A 79 6.69 12.99 -0.88
C MET A 79 7.37 14.34 -0.73
N GLU A 80 8.14 14.54 0.34
CA GLU A 80 8.94 15.75 0.53
C GLU A 80 9.98 15.93 -0.59
N LEU A 81 10.65 14.85 -0.99
CA LEU A 81 11.57 14.86 -2.13
C LEU A 81 10.89 15.28 -3.42
N ILE A 82 9.72 14.72 -3.72
CA ILE A 82 8.95 15.05 -4.91
C ILE A 82 8.58 16.53 -4.92
N ILE A 83 8.07 17.06 -3.81
CA ILE A 83 7.66 18.47 -3.73
C ILE A 83 8.88 19.39 -3.81
N GLY A 84 9.98 19.05 -3.15
CA GLY A 84 11.20 19.86 -3.20
C GLY A 84 11.88 19.90 -4.57
N LEU A 85 11.72 18.86 -5.39
CA LEU A 85 12.29 18.80 -6.75
C LEU A 85 11.34 19.38 -7.82
N LEU A 86 10.04 19.08 -7.72
CA LEU A 86 9.08 19.40 -8.79
C LEU A 86 8.18 20.60 -8.48
N HIS A 87 8.09 21.02 -7.22
CA HIS A 87 7.02 21.89 -6.70
C HIS A 87 5.62 21.22 -6.75
N ALA A 88 4.79 21.44 -5.74
CA ALA A 88 3.54 20.70 -5.55
C ALA A 88 2.53 20.82 -6.73
N PRO A 89 2.27 22.01 -7.32
CA PRO A 89 1.32 22.12 -8.44
C PRO A 89 1.74 21.31 -9.67
N PHE A 90 3.04 21.24 -9.96
CA PHE A 90 3.56 20.49 -11.10
C PHE A 90 3.62 18.98 -10.80
N ALA A 91 4.00 18.58 -9.58
CA ALA A 91 3.94 17.18 -9.17
C ALA A 91 2.53 16.58 -9.34
N ASN A 92 1.48 17.37 -9.02
CA ASN A 92 0.09 16.93 -9.13
C ASN A 92 -0.40 16.71 -10.57
N THR A 93 0.33 17.14 -11.61
CA THR A 93 -0.05 16.87 -13.00
C THR A 93 0.36 15.47 -13.50
N PHE A 94 1.14 14.73 -12.70
CA PHE A 94 1.65 13.41 -13.06
C PHE A 94 1.04 12.31 -12.22
N TYR A 95 0.72 11.18 -12.85
CA TYR A 95 0.30 9.96 -12.15
C TYR A 95 1.42 9.34 -11.30
N PHE A 96 2.68 9.46 -11.74
CA PHE A 96 3.86 8.93 -11.06
C PHE A 96 4.89 10.03 -10.84
N PRO A 97 4.64 10.98 -9.92
CA PRO A 97 5.49 12.15 -9.73
C PRO A 97 6.90 11.79 -9.26
N PHE A 98 7.07 10.68 -8.53
CA PHE A 98 8.39 10.17 -8.16
C PHE A 98 9.25 9.86 -9.40
N VAL A 99 8.69 9.19 -10.40
CA VAL A 99 9.40 8.88 -11.65
C VAL A 99 9.84 10.16 -12.35
N LYS A 100 8.98 11.18 -12.39
CA LYS A 100 9.32 12.49 -12.97
C LYS A 100 10.40 13.23 -12.19
N ALA A 101 10.40 13.12 -10.87
CA ALA A 101 11.45 13.68 -10.04
C ALA A 101 12.80 13.00 -10.32
N LEU A 102 12.83 11.68 -10.56
CA LEU A 102 14.05 10.97 -10.95
C LEU A 102 14.55 11.38 -12.34
N GLU A 103 13.66 11.47 -13.33
CA GLU A 103 14.01 11.92 -14.68
C GLU A 103 14.69 13.29 -14.65
N LEU A 104 14.15 14.25 -13.88
CA LEU A 104 14.70 15.62 -13.79
C LEU A 104 16.17 15.64 -13.35
N VAL A 105 16.54 14.86 -12.33
CA VAL A 105 17.93 14.81 -11.83
C VAL A 105 18.83 13.99 -12.76
N THR A 106 18.29 12.97 -13.41
CA THR A 106 18.99 12.17 -14.41
C THR A 106 19.39 13.01 -15.64
N TYR A 107 18.53 13.93 -16.11
CA TYR A 107 18.88 14.85 -17.21
C TYR A 107 20.07 15.77 -16.89
N LEU A 108 20.47 15.90 -15.62
CA LEU A 108 21.47 16.85 -15.15
C LEU A 108 22.82 16.20 -14.76
N GLY A 109 23.03 14.94 -15.14
CA GLY A 109 24.37 14.35 -15.29
C GLY A 109 24.96 13.63 -14.07
N ILE A 110 24.17 13.33 -13.03
CA ILE A 110 24.65 12.62 -11.83
C ILE A 110 24.58 11.09 -12.00
N VAL A 111 23.47 10.55 -12.53
CA VAL A 111 23.30 9.14 -12.91
C VAL A 111 22.26 9.04 -14.03
N GLU A 112 22.62 8.39 -15.14
CA GLU A 112 21.72 8.17 -16.28
C GLU A 112 20.64 7.10 -15.99
N HIS A 113 19.40 7.37 -16.41
CA HIS A 113 18.24 6.46 -16.39
C HIS A 113 17.81 5.87 -15.04
N LEU A 114 17.80 6.64 -13.95
CA LEU A 114 17.38 6.13 -12.63
C LEU A 114 15.91 5.73 -12.54
N GLU A 115 15.07 6.22 -13.45
CA GLU A 115 13.66 5.82 -13.57
C GLU A 115 13.49 4.31 -13.77
N ILE A 116 14.46 3.62 -14.39
CA ILE A 116 14.41 2.17 -14.64
C ILE A 116 14.26 1.36 -13.35
N PHE A 117 14.93 1.79 -12.27
CA PHE A 117 14.84 1.13 -10.98
C PHE A 117 13.45 1.24 -10.38
N THR A 118 12.74 2.33 -10.65
CA THR A 118 11.35 2.49 -10.19
C THR A 118 10.43 1.50 -10.89
N TYR A 119 10.59 1.32 -12.21
CA TYR A 119 9.82 0.32 -12.95
C TYR A 119 10.13 -1.10 -12.46
N LEU A 120 11.40 -1.42 -12.19
CA LEU A 120 11.80 -2.72 -11.62
C LEU A 120 11.21 -2.94 -10.23
N LEU A 121 11.18 -1.92 -9.37
CA LEU A 121 10.54 -1.99 -8.05
C LEU A 121 9.03 -2.17 -8.15
N LEU A 122 8.36 -1.52 -9.10
CA LEU A 122 6.92 -1.68 -9.33
C LEU A 122 6.58 -3.09 -9.81
N ILE A 123 7.34 -3.62 -10.78
CA ILE A 123 7.13 -4.99 -11.28
C ILE A 123 7.45 -6.01 -10.19
N GLY A 124 8.62 -5.90 -9.54
CA GLY A 124 9.04 -6.81 -8.48
C GLY A 124 8.10 -6.77 -7.27
N GLY A 125 7.73 -5.57 -6.82
CA GLY A 125 6.77 -5.35 -5.75
C GLY A 125 5.39 -5.91 -6.10
N GLY A 126 4.92 -5.70 -7.33
CA GLY A 126 3.69 -6.29 -7.84
C GLY A 126 3.70 -7.82 -7.82
N LEU A 127 4.79 -8.44 -8.26
CA LEU A 127 4.96 -9.91 -8.24
C LEU A 127 4.96 -10.46 -6.81
N ILE A 128 5.69 -9.82 -5.90
CA ILE A 128 5.72 -10.18 -4.48
C ILE A 128 4.31 -10.09 -3.90
N LYS A 129 3.61 -8.96 -4.14
CA LYS A 129 2.23 -8.75 -3.69
C LYS A 129 1.30 -9.85 -4.19
N ILE A 130 1.26 -10.12 -5.49
CA ILE A 130 0.40 -11.16 -6.07
C ILE A 130 0.70 -12.52 -5.43
N THR A 131 1.97 -12.86 -5.26
CA THR A 131 2.39 -14.13 -4.64
C THR A 131 1.90 -14.26 -3.20
N VAL A 132 2.09 -13.21 -2.39
CA VAL A 132 1.68 -13.17 -0.99
C VAL A 132 0.15 -13.30 -0.86
N PHE A 133 -0.61 -12.58 -1.68
CA PHE A 133 -2.07 -12.65 -1.68
C PHE A 133 -2.59 -14.00 -2.17
N LEU A 134 -2.00 -14.59 -3.22
CA LEU A 134 -2.34 -15.93 -3.70
C LEU A 134 -2.11 -16.99 -2.63
N TYR A 135 -0.97 -16.93 -1.93
CA TYR A 135 -0.66 -17.85 -0.84
C TYR A 135 -1.67 -17.71 0.31
N ALA A 136 -1.97 -16.48 0.74
CA ALA A 136 -2.96 -16.25 1.79
C ALA A 136 -4.36 -16.76 1.39
N ALA A 137 -4.79 -16.51 0.15
CA ALA A 137 -6.06 -17.02 -0.37
C ALA A 137 -6.09 -18.56 -0.36
N GLN A 138 -4.98 -19.21 -0.75
CA GLN A 138 -4.84 -20.66 -0.72
C GLN A 138 -4.96 -21.22 0.71
N VAL A 139 -4.34 -20.58 1.70
CA VAL A 139 -4.46 -20.95 3.12
C VAL A 139 -5.92 -20.86 3.57
N VAL A 140 -6.59 -19.74 3.30
CA VAL A 140 -7.98 -19.51 3.69
C VAL A 140 -8.92 -20.54 3.06
N LEU A 141 -8.79 -20.80 1.75
CA LEU A 141 -9.60 -21.81 1.06
C LEU A 141 -9.39 -23.22 1.64
N THR A 142 -8.14 -23.57 1.94
CA THR A 142 -7.82 -24.87 2.54
C THR A 142 -8.48 -25.03 3.91
N GLN A 143 -8.49 -23.97 4.72
CA GLN A 143 -9.13 -23.96 6.05
C GLN A 143 -10.67 -24.02 5.95
N LEU A 144 -11.28 -23.24 5.03
CA LEU A 144 -12.73 -23.19 4.85
C LEU A 144 -13.32 -24.51 4.35
N PHE A 145 -12.70 -25.10 3.32
CA PHE A 145 -13.20 -26.34 2.72
C PHE A 145 -12.62 -27.62 3.35
N LYS A 146 -11.80 -27.47 4.41
CA LYS A 146 -11.15 -28.59 5.13
C LYS A 146 -10.43 -29.56 4.19
N VAL A 147 -9.83 -29.03 3.13
CA VAL A 147 -9.20 -29.83 2.09
C VAL A 147 -7.85 -30.33 2.61
N LYS A 148 -7.63 -31.65 2.61
CA LYS A 148 -6.30 -32.22 2.85
C LYS A 148 -5.42 -31.98 1.62
N GLN A 149 -4.37 -31.15 1.75
CA GLN A 149 -3.23 -30.90 0.85
C GLN A 149 -3.32 -31.45 -0.60
N LYS A 150 -4.42 -31.22 -1.33
CA LYS A 150 -4.50 -31.56 -2.75
C LYS A 150 -4.35 -30.27 -3.57
N SER A 151 -3.35 -30.28 -4.44
CA SER A 151 -2.91 -29.19 -5.33
C SER A 151 -3.99 -28.63 -6.27
N TRP A 152 -5.11 -29.34 -6.48
CA TRP A 152 -6.12 -28.94 -7.47
C TRP A 152 -6.86 -27.64 -7.13
N HIS A 153 -7.11 -27.33 -5.85
CA HIS A 153 -7.76 -26.06 -5.47
C HIS A 153 -6.85 -24.86 -5.72
N VAL A 154 -5.53 -25.06 -5.55
CA VAL A 154 -4.53 -24.03 -5.89
C VAL A 154 -4.53 -23.79 -7.39
N LEU A 155 -4.61 -24.86 -8.19
CA LEU A 155 -4.71 -24.75 -9.63
C LEU A 155 -5.99 -24.02 -10.07
N ILE A 156 -7.15 -24.33 -9.47
CA ILE A 156 -8.39 -23.58 -9.73
C ILE A 156 -8.24 -22.11 -9.37
N LEU A 157 -7.69 -21.79 -8.19
CA LEU A 157 -7.47 -20.41 -7.78
C LEU A 157 -6.58 -19.67 -8.78
N MET A 158 -5.47 -20.29 -9.20
CA MET A 158 -4.57 -19.71 -10.20
C MET A 158 -5.25 -19.50 -11.55
N VAL A 159 -6.06 -20.46 -12.01
CA VAL A 159 -6.83 -20.32 -13.26
C VAL A 159 -7.83 -19.18 -13.15
N VAL A 160 -8.58 -19.08 -12.05
CA VAL A 160 -9.54 -18.00 -11.84
C VAL A 160 -8.84 -16.64 -11.82
N VAL A 161 -7.74 -16.51 -11.08
CA VAL A 161 -6.96 -15.27 -11.02
C VAL A 161 -6.37 -14.90 -12.39
N TYR A 162 -5.89 -15.89 -13.15
CA TYR A 162 -5.43 -15.69 -14.52
C TYR A 162 -6.55 -15.24 -15.44
N LEU A 163 -7.74 -15.86 -15.39
CA LEU A 163 -8.87 -15.44 -16.22
C LEU A 163 -9.35 -14.03 -15.86
N LEU A 164 -9.36 -13.68 -14.57
CA LEU A 164 -9.69 -12.33 -14.12
C LEU A 164 -8.63 -11.31 -14.55
N SER A 165 -7.35 -11.68 -14.64
CA SER A 165 -6.30 -10.78 -15.10
C SER A 165 -6.39 -10.45 -16.59
N LEU A 166 -7.09 -11.29 -17.39
CA LEU A 166 -7.42 -10.96 -18.79
C LEU A 166 -8.44 -9.81 -18.87
N TYR A 167 -9.30 -9.67 -17.87
CA TYR A 167 -10.23 -8.55 -17.72
C TYR A 167 -9.55 -7.37 -16.98
N ARG A 168 -8.40 -6.93 -17.51
CA ARG A 168 -7.58 -5.85 -16.93
C ARG A 168 -8.15 -4.47 -17.27
N SER A 169 -7.75 -3.48 -16.46
CA SER A 169 -7.91 -2.06 -16.80
C SER A 169 -7.28 -1.75 -18.15
N GLU A 170 -8.01 -1.02 -19.00
CA GLU A 170 -7.60 -0.66 -20.36
C GLU A 170 -6.42 0.32 -20.35
N ASN A 171 -6.35 1.18 -19.34
CA ASN A 171 -5.31 2.19 -19.18
C ASN A 171 -4.92 2.43 -17.72
N VAL A 172 -3.85 3.19 -17.52
CA VAL A 172 -3.29 3.52 -16.19
C VAL A 172 -4.27 4.32 -15.33
N ALA A 173 -5.06 5.23 -15.92
CA ALA A 173 -6.00 6.04 -15.16
C ALA A 173 -7.11 5.18 -14.55
N GLU A 174 -7.64 4.23 -15.32
CA GLU A 174 -8.59 3.24 -14.82
C GLU A 174 -7.96 2.35 -13.74
N HIS A 175 -6.72 1.89 -13.93
CA HIS A 175 -6.02 1.11 -12.92
C HIS A 175 -5.92 1.85 -11.58
N LEU A 176 -5.52 3.13 -11.62
CA LEU A 176 -5.42 3.98 -10.44
C LEU A 176 -6.79 4.28 -9.83
N TYR A 177 -7.82 4.47 -10.65
CA TYR A 177 -9.18 4.64 -10.17
C TYR A 177 -9.67 3.41 -9.39
N VAL A 178 -9.48 2.20 -9.94
CA VAL A 178 -9.83 0.95 -9.26
C VAL A 178 -9.03 0.83 -7.95
N GLY A 179 -7.71 1.03 -8.00
CA GLY A 179 -6.82 0.85 -6.85
C GLY A 179 -6.96 1.89 -5.73
N LEU A 180 -7.32 3.14 -6.05
CA LEU A 180 -7.36 4.25 -5.10
C LEU A 180 -8.78 4.72 -4.73
N LYS A 181 -9.79 4.35 -5.51
CA LYS A 181 -11.20 4.72 -5.27
C LYS A 181 -12.12 3.52 -5.05
N LEU A 182 -11.99 2.44 -5.81
CA LEU A 182 -12.89 1.28 -5.61
C LEU A 182 -12.39 0.37 -4.49
N VAL A 183 -11.19 -0.19 -4.62
CA VAL A 183 -10.64 -1.15 -3.65
C VAL A 183 -10.61 -0.57 -2.22
N PRO A 184 -10.18 0.68 -1.98
CA PRO A 184 -10.12 1.19 -0.63
C PRO A 184 -11.51 1.32 0.02
N TYR A 185 -12.51 1.76 -0.73
CA TYR A 185 -13.86 1.97 -0.23
C TYR A 185 -14.63 0.67 -0.03
N TYR A 186 -14.56 -0.24 -1.01
CA TYR A 186 -15.39 -1.46 -1.01
C TYR A 186 -14.72 -2.68 -0.38
N LEU A 187 -13.38 -2.72 -0.32
CA LEU A 187 -12.64 -3.83 0.27
C LEU A 187 -11.91 -3.43 1.55
N HIS A 188 -11.06 -2.41 1.51
CA HIS A 188 -10.22 -2.09 2.67
C HIS A 188 -11.03 -1.55 3.85
N ILE A 189 -11.92 -0.57 3.67
CA ILE A 189 -12.73 -0.05 4.79
C ILE A 189 -13.53 -1.15 5.49
N PRO A 190 -14.30 -2.00 4.78
CA PRO A 190 -15.05 -3.06 5.43
C PRO A 190 -14.17 -4.06 6.18
N LEU A 191 -13.05 -4.49 5.58
CA LEU A 191 -12.19 -5.51 6.18
C LEU A 191 -11.31 -4.96 7.32
N GLN A 192 -10.89 -3.70 7.24
CA GLN A 192 -9.97 -3.09 8.20
C GLN A 192 -10.70 -2.48 9.41
N PHE A 193 -11.93 -1.98 9.22
CA PHE A 193 -12.66 -1.28 10.28
C PHE A 193 -14.00 -1.94 10.61
N ILE A 194 -14.85 -2.22 9.62
CA ILE A 194 -16.22 -2.69 9.88
C ILE A 194 -16.23 -4.09 10.49
N VAL A 195 -15.54 -5.06 9.87
CA VAL A 195 -15.48 -6.44 10.34
C VAL A 195 -14.85 -6.53 11.75
N PRO A 196 -13.68 -5.91 12.03
CA PRO A 196 -13.11 -5.90 13.37
C PRO A 196 -14.02 -5.24 14.41
N LEU A 197 -14.72 -4.15 14.06
CA LEU A 197 -15.65 -3.47 14.96
C LEU A 197 -16.83 -4.37 15.32
N ILE A 198 -17.45 -5.03 14.33
CA ILE A 198 -18.54 -5.99 14.55
C ILE A 198 -18.06 -7.13 15.46
N LEU A 199 -16.88 -7.70 15.18
CA LEU A 199 -16.31 -8.76 16.00
C LEU A 199 -16.06 -8.29 17.45
N ALA A 200 -15.54 -7.08 17.63
CA ALA A 200 -15.31 -6.50 18.96
C ALA A 200 -16.62 -6.33 19.73
N VAL A 201 -17.68 -5.83 19.09
CA VAL A 201 -19.02 -5.69 19.68
C VAL A 201 -19.57 -7.06 20.09
N VAL A 202 -19.50 -8.06 19.20
CA VAL A 202 -19.99 -9.42 19.50
C VAL A 202 -19.23 -10.03 20.68
N ILE A 203 -17.91 -9.90 20.72
CA ILE A 203 -17.08 -10.41 21.82
C ILE A 203 -17.43 -9.70 23.13
N PHE A 204 -17.59 -8.38 23.10
CA PHE A 204 -17.96 -7.59 24.27
C PHE A 204 -19.32 -8.03 24.86
N LEU A 205 -20.34 -8.16 24.01
CA LEU A 205 -21.67 -8.61 24.43
C LEU A 205 -21.63 -10.03 25.00
N LYS A 206 -20.97 -10.96 24.32
CA LYS A 206 -20.84 -12.36 24.78
C LYS A 206 -20.10 -12.46 26.12
N THR A 207 -19.08 -11.64 26.33
CA THR A 207 -18.30 -11.64 27.57
C THR A 207 -19.13 -11.13 28.74
N ARG A 208 -19.94 -10.08 28.51
CA ARG A 208 -20.87 -9.56 29.52
C ARG A 208 -21.95 -10.56 29.90
N MET A 209 -22.50 -11.29 28.93
CA MET A 209 -23.49 -12.34 29.18
C MET A 209 -22.92 -13.56 29.91
N ARG A 210 -21.62 -13.87 29.76
CA ARG A 210 -20.97 -14.98 30.47
C ARG A 210 -20.60 -14.63 31.91
N ASN A 211 -20.42 -13.34 32.19
CA ASN A 211 -20.03 -12.84 33.51
C ASN A 211 -21.22 -12.35 34.34
N ALA A 212 -22.45 -12.44 33.81
CA ALA A 212 -23.71 -12.16 34.48
C ALA A 212 -24.42 -13.48 34.79
#